data_AF-A0A6A3ZQ43-F1
#
_entry.id   AF-A0A6A3ZQ43-F1
#
_cell.length_a   1.000
_cell.length_b   1.000
_cell.length_c   1.000
_cell.angle_alpha   90.00
_cell.angle_beta   90.00
_cell.angle_gamma   90.00
#
_symmetry.space_group_name_H-M   'P 1'
#
loop_
_entity.id
_entity.type
_entity.pdbx_description
1 polymer ?
#
loop_
_entity_poly.entity_id
_entity_poly.type
_entity_poly.pdbx_seq_one_letter_code
_entity_poly.pdbx_strand_id
1 'polypeptide(L)'
;MLRLNDFLDDFSADCTIADAYKRTNSVRLMQYVAAREDPDEMDPFYRRWLFNKTTEMAAARGDLKSLRWLVESYLPDEFLTKAVAAAAANGHMSVLEWLFERHHDRGYWGNTEMCGALTNGHVKVVEWLRTHAAPRAECMTEVMDAAAGAGFLDIVTWLYDEHKVSVRSALANAMSNRQWETSQWILEHGELLMPWINWDQPAKDGALSFLKFLYAHSIGSPGGGIWQFGYSEVAVRARHRGKRR
;
A
#
# COMPACT_ATOMS: atom_id res chain seq x y z
N MET A 1 3.14 6.83 38.95
CA MET A 1 2.25 5.71 38.56
C MET A 1 0.84 6.15 38.93
N LEU A 2 0.12 6.82 38.01
CA LEU A 2 -1.27 7.25 38.23
C LEU A 2 -2.16 6.01 38.32
N ARG A 3 -3.06 5.94 39.30
CA ARG A 3 -3.92 4.77 39.50
C ARG A 3 -5.03 4.81 38.46
N LEU A 4 -5.45 3.64 37.97
CA LEU A 4 -6.55 3.50 37.00
C LEU A 4 -7.81 4.27 37.43
N ASN A 5 -8.05 4.39 38.74
CA ASN A 5 -9.18 5.12 39.31
C ASN A 5 -9.10 6.64 39.11
N ASP A 6 -7.89 7.23 39.10
CA ASP A 6 -7.71 8.68 38.88
C ASP A 6 -8.15 9.09 37.46
N PHE A 7 -8.26 8.13 36.54
CA PHE A 7 -8.69 8.33 35.16
C PHE A 7 -10.19 8.06 34.94
N LEU A 8 -10.85 7.37 35.89
CA LEU A 8 -12.26 6.99 35.76
C LEU A 8 -13.22 8.15 36.07
N ASP A 9 -12.82 9.09 36.93
CA ASP A 9 -13.60 10.31 37.23
C ASP A 9 -13.61 11.31 36.04
N ASP A 10 -12.66 11.18 35.11
CA ASP A 10 -12.44 12.06 33.95
C ASP A 10 -13.15 11.58 32.66
N PHE A 11 -13.85 10.44 32.69
CA PHE A 11 -14.56 9.94 31.51
C PHE A 11 -16.00 10.46 31.47
N SER A 12 -16.28 11.27 30.45
CA SER A 12 -17.65 11.64 30.07
C SER A 12 -18.54 10.39 29.95
N ALA A 13 -19.83 10.55 30.27
CA ALA A 13 -20.84 9.51 30.05
C ALA A 13 -20.86 9.05 28.58
N ASP A 14 -20.45 9.93 27.65
CA ASP A 14 -20.43 9.67 26.21
C ASP A 14 -19.12 9.02 25.71
N CYS A 15 -18.23 8.59 26.61
CA CYS A 15 -16.96 7.98 26.20
C CYS A 15 -17.21 6.64 25.50
N THR A 16 -16.82 6.53 24.24
CA THR A 16 -16.92 5.29 23.47
C THR A 16 -15.70 4.38 23.63
N ILE A 17 -15.80 3.11 23.25
CA ILE A 17 -14.64 2.21 23.19
C ILE A 17 -13.50 2.77 22.32
N ALA A 18 -13.84 3.48 21.24
CA ALA A 18 -12.87 4.08 20.33
C ALA A 18 -12.11 5.23 21.01
N ASP A 19 -12.80 6.08 21.76
CA ASP A 19 -12.19 7.20 22.50
C ASP A 19 -11.30 6.69 23.63
N ALA A 20 -11.79 5.71 24.39
CA ALA A 20 -11.04 5.06 25.46
C ALA A 20 -9.75 4.44 24.91
N TYR A 21 -9.84 3.69 23.80
CA TYR A 21 -8.67 3.09 23.17
C TYR A 21 -7.71 4.13 22.62
N LYS A 22 -8.21 5.14 21.91
CA LYS A 22 -7.40 6.22 21.32
C LYS A 22 -6.53 6.93 22.34
N ARG A 23 -7.07 7.17 23.55
CA ARG A 23 -6.37 7.86 24.63
C ARG A 23 -5.40 6.97 25.40
N THR A 24 -5.71 5.68 25.55
CA THR A 24 -5.03 4.84 26.57
C THR A 24 -4.39 3.57 26.06
N ASN A 25 -4.81 3.06 24.90
CA ASN A 25 -4.45 1.74 24.38
C ASN A 25 -4.75 0.59 25.35
N SER A 26 -5.70 0.80 26.26
CA SER A 26 -6.01 -0.17 27.31
C SER A 26 -7.24 -0.99 26.96
N VAL A 27 -7.02 -2.27 26.65
CA VAL A 27 -8.12 -3.24 26.50
C VAL A 27 -9.03 -3.28 27.74
N ARG A 28 -8.48 -3.07 28.93
CA ARG A 28 -9.24 -3.09 30.18
C ARG A 28 -10.23 -1.92 30.26
N LEU A 29 -9.82 -0.74 29.79
CA LEU A 29 -10.71 0.42 29.75
C LEU A 29 -11.76 0.27 28.65
N MET A 30 -11.38 -0.28 27.48
CA MET A 30 -12.38 -0.63 26.46
C MET A 30 -13.42 -1.61 26.99
N GLN A 31 -12.99 -2.66 27.70
CA GLN A 31 -13.88 -3.65 28.32
C GLN A 31 -14.82 -3.00 29.33
N TYR A 32 -14.31 -2.08 30.15
CA TYR A 32 -15.11 -1.35 31.12
C TYR A 32 -16.17 -0.45 30.45
N VAL A 33 -15.79 0.26 29.38
CA VAL A 33 -16.71 1.09 28.60
C VAL A 33 -17.76 0.22 27.90
N ALA A 34 -17.35 -0.83 27.20
CA ALA A 34 -18.26 -1.76 26.51
C ALA A 34 -19.24 -2.46 27.46
N ALA A 35 -18.86 -2.74 28.70
CA ALA A 35 -19.75 -3.34 29.69
C ALA A 35 -20.87 -2.38 30.16
N ARG A 36 -20.74 -1.07 29.89
CA ARG A 36 -21.74 -0.04 30.21
C ARG A 36 -22.59 0.36 29.01
N GLU A 37 -22.21 -0.07 27.80
CA GLU A 37 -22.98 0.19 26.60
C GLU A 37 -24.27 -0.64 26.63
N ASP A 38 -25.41 0.01 26.37
CA ASP A 38 -26.68 -0.67 26.13
C ASP A 38 -26.81 -0.97 24.63
N PRO A 39 -26.75 -2.26 24.21
CA PRO A 39 -26.87 -2.62 22.81
C PRO A 39 -28.21 -2.28 22.17
N ASP A 40 -29.27 -2.17 22.97
CA ASP A 40 -30.63 -1.91 22.48
C ASP A 40 -30.86 -0.41 22.23
N GLU A 41 -30.11 0.45 22.92
CA GLU A 41 -30.12 1.90 22.69
C GLU A 41 -29.14 2.34 21.60
N MET A 42 -28.03 1.62 21.42
CA MET A 42 -27.00 2.00 20.46
C MET A 42 -27.37 1.59 19.03
N ASP A 43 -27.38 2.57 18.12
CA ASP A 43 -27.59 2.32 16.70
C ASP A 43 -26.61 1.25 16.16
N PRO A 44 -27.10 0.19 15.50
CA PRO A 44 -26.25 -0.91 15.02
C PRO A 44 -25.16 -0.46 14.04
N PHE A 45 -25.42 0.54 13.20
CA PHE A 45 -24.42 1.05 12.24
C PHE A 45 -23.34 1.88 12.96
N TYR A 46 -23.72 2.63 13.98
CA TYR A 46 -22.78 3.36 14.82
C TYR A 46 -21.89 2.41 15.62
N ARG A 47 -22.46 1.36 16.22
CA ARG A 47 -21.70 0.30 16.91
C ARG A 47 -20.69 -0.39 15.98
N ARG A 48 -21.14 -0.71 14.77
CA ARG A 48 -20.35 -1.28 13.67
C ARG A 48 -19.20 -0.36 13.26
N TRP A 49 -19.47 0.94 13.16
CA TRP A 49 -18.45 1.95 12.87
C TRP A 49 -17.41 2.07 14.00
N LEU A 50 -17.84 2.11 15.26
CA LEU A 50 -16.96 2.14 16.43
C LEU A 50 -16.02 0.94 16.47
N PHE A 51 -16.56 -0.25 16.23
CA PHE A 51 -15.75 -1.47 16.13
C PHE A 51 -14.70 -1.35 15.03
N ASN A 52 -15.12 -1.03 13.80
CA ASN A 52 -14.21 -0.92 12.66
C ASN A 52 -13.11 0.13 12.89
N LYS A 53 -13.45 1.26 13.51
CA LYS A 53 -12.47 2.29 13.86
C LYS A 53 -11.48 1.81 14.92
N THR A 54 -11.96 1.11 15.93
CA THR A 54 -11.13 0.65 17.05
C THR A 54 -10.22 -0.51 16.63
N THR A 55 -10.72 -1.45 15.82
CA THR A 55 -9.91 -2.55 15.29
C THR A 55 -8.85 -2.05 14.30
N GLU A 56 -9.19 -1.08 13.44
CA GLU A 56 -8.21 -0.38 12.59
C GLU A 56 -7.07 0.22 13.42
N MET A 57 -7.39 0.93 14.51
CA MET A 57 -6.40 1.53 15.40
C MET A 57 -5.57 0.49 16.16
N ALA A 58 -6.18 -0.61 16.60
CA ALA A 58 -5.48 -1.68 17.31
C ALA A 58 -4.51 -2.42 16.36
N ALA A 59 -4.97 -2.73 15.16
CA ALA A 59 -4.19 -3.35 14.11
C ALA A 59 -3.02 -2.46 13.65
N ALA A 60 -3.24 -1.16 13.44
CA ALA A 60 -2.19 -0.20 13.09
C ALA A 60 -1.08 -0.08 14.15
N ARG A 61 -1.37 -0.45 15.40
CA ARG A 61 -0.42 -0.41 16.53
C ARG A 61 0.20 -1.78 16.83
N GLY A 62 -0.24 -2.84 16.16
CA GLY A 62 0.18 -4.21 16.45
C GLY A 62 -0.33 -4.73 17.80
N ASP A 63 -1.37 -4.10 18.38
CA ASP A 63 -1.92 -4.53 19.67
C ASP A 63 -2.87 -5.72 19.47
N LEU A 64 -2.25 -6.89 19.34
CA LEU A 64 -2.94 -8.16 19.17
C LEU A 64 -3.86 -8.49 20.35
N LYS A 65 -3.55 -8.02 21.57
CA LYS A 65 -4.35 -8.31 22.75
C LYS A 65 -5.70 -7.59 22.70
N SER A 66 -5.66 -6.29 22.41
CA SER A 66 -6.87 -5.48 22.23
C SER A 66 -7.68 -5.95 21.04
N LEU A 67 -7.00 -6.25 19.92
CA LEU A 67 -7.65 -6.73 18.71
C LEU A 67 -8.38 -8.07 18.92
N ARG A 68 -7.76 -9.04 19.60
CA ARG A 68 -8.39 -10.32 19.95
C ARG A 68 -9.70 -10.11 20.70
N TRP A 69 -9.69 -9.28 21.75
CA TRP A 69 -10.90 -9.04 22.52
C TRP A 69 -12.00 -8.39 21.67
N LEU A 70 -11.67 -7.40 20.82
CA LEU A 70 -12.64 -6.77 19.93
C LEU A 70 -13.28 -7.81 18.99
N VAL A 71 -12.45 -8.61 18.33
CA VAL A 71 -12.84 -9.53 17.25
C VAL A 71 -13.48 -10.82 17.75
N GLU A 72 -13.12 -11.30 18.94
CA GLU A 72 -13.63 -12.56 19.50
C GLU A 72 -14.78 -12.33 20.51
N SER A 73 -14.87 -11.15 21.15
CA SER A 73 -15.85 -10.89 22.22
C SER A 73 -16.78 -9.72 21.95
N TYR A 74 -16.31 -8.61 21.37
CA TYR A 74 -17.14 -7.41 21.21
C TYR A 74 -18.08 -7.50 20.00
N LEU A 75 -17.55 -7.80 18.80
CA LEU A 75 -18.34 -8.10 17.60
C LEU A 75 -17.70 -9.27 16.79
N PRO A 76 -18.19 -10.51 16.98
CA PRO A 76 -17.58 -11.71 16.40
C PRO A 76 -17.92 -11.97 14.93
N ASP A 77 -19.02 -11.43 14.41
CA ASP A 77 -19.47 -11.72 13.03
C ASP A 77 -19.10 -10.61 12.04
N GLU A 78 -18.11 -9.81 12.43
CA GLU A 78 -17.80 -8.56 11.77
C GLU A 78 -16.67 -8.65 10.76
N PHE A 79 -16.75 -7.83 9.69
CA PHE A 79 -15.68 -7.75 8.70
C PHE A 79 -14.47 -6.96 9.22
N LEU A 80 -13.28 -7.42 8.85
CA LEU A 80 -11.98 -6.99 9.37
C LEU A 80 -11.09 -6.35 8.30
N THR A 81 -11.62 -6.07 7.11
CA THR A 81 -10.86 -5.55 5.95
C THR A 81 -10.04 -4.30 6.29
N LYS A 82 -10.57 -3.38 7.10
CA LYS A 82 -9.83 -2.19 7.55
C LYS A 82 -8.70 -2.53 8.54
N ALA A 83 -8.93 -3.49 9.43
CA ALA A 83 -7.92 -3.94 10.37
C ALA A 83 -6.77 -4.68 9.65
N VAL A 84 -7.08 -5.55 8.68
CA VAL A 84 -6.09 -6.23 7.84
C VAL A 84 -5.24 -5.21 7.08
N ALA A 85 -5.88 -4.25 6.40
CA ALA A 85 -5.18 -3.19 5.67
C ALA A 85 -4.27 -2.34 6.59
N ALA A 86 -4.78 -1.97 7.77
CA ALA A 86 -4.02 -1.20 8.74
C ALA A 86 -2.82 -1.96 9.32
N ALA A 87 -2.97 -3.27 9.62
CA ALA A 87 -1.88 -4.11 10.07
C ALA A 87 -0.79 -4.22 8.99
N ALA A 88 -1.16 -4.46 7.74
CA ALA A 88 -0.22 -4.59 6.63
C ALA A 88 0.51 -3.30 6.32
N ALA A 89 -0.21 -2.18 6.27
CA ALA A 89 0.35 -0.86 6.07
C ALA A 89 1.28 -0.40 7.21
N ASN A 90 1.26 -1.05 8.37
CA ASN A 90 2.17 -0.74 9.48
C ASN A 90 3.15 -1.88 9.80
N GLY A 91 3.19 -2.92 8.96
CA GLY A 91 4.19 -4.00 9.09
C GLY A 91 3.93 -4.99 10.23
N HIS A 92 2.70 -5.06 10.77
CA HIS A 92 2.36 -5.89 11.93
C HIS A 92 2.06 -7.33 11.55
N MET A 93 3.13 -8.08 11.27
CA MET A 93 3.08 -9.47 10.85
C MET A 93 2.27 -10.38 11.79
N SER A 94 2.51 -10.29 13.10
CA SER A 94 1.81 -11.14 14.09
C SER A 94 0.29 -10.94 14.12
N VAL A 95 -0.18 -9.74 13.75
CA VAL A 95 -1.62 -9.46 13.61
C VAL A 95 -2.15 -10.09 12.33
N LEU A 96 -1.43 -9.98 11.22
CA LEU A 96 -1.83 -10.58 9.94
C LEU A 96 -1.89 -12.10 10.01
N GLU A 97 -0.86 -12.74 10.58
CA GLU A 97 -0.83 -14.20 10.78
C GLU A 97 -2.05 -14.66 11.58
N TRP A 98 -2.32 -14.01 12.72
CA TRP A 98 -3.47 -14.36 13.55
C TRP A 98 -4.83 -14.09 12.84
N LEU A 99 -4.97 -12.96 12.14
CA LEU A 99 -6.18 -12.65 11.37
C LEU A 99 -6.42 -13.66 10.25
N PHE A 100 -5.36 -14.09 9.57
CA PHE A 100 -5.48 -15.04 8.47
C PHE A 100 -5.79 -16.45 8.96
N GLU A 101 -5.06 -16.94 9.96
CA GLU A 101 -5.25 -18.29 10.50
C GLU A 101 -6.66 -18.52 11.06
N ARG A 102 -7.26 -17.50 11.67
CA ARG A 102 -8.54 -17.65 12.40
C ARG A 102 -9.74 -16.95 11.77
N HIS A 103 -9.50 -15.93 10.95
CA HIS A 103 -10.54 -14.99 10.50
C HIS A 103 -10.35 -14.55 9.04
N HIS A 104 -9.66 -15.32 8.20
CA HIS A 104 -9.41 -14.93 6.79
C HIS A 104 -10.70 -14.71 5.99
N ASP A 105 -11.77 -15.44 6.30
CA ASP A 105 -13.10 -15.34 5.70
C ASP A 105 -13.83 -14.04 6.08
N ARG A 106 -13.41 -13.41 7.17
CA ARG A 106 -13.95 -12.12 7.67
C ARG A 106 -13.24 -10.91 7.07
N GLY A 107 -12.39 -11.07 6.05
CA GLY A 107 -11.69 -9.95 5.41
C GLY A 107 -11.57 -10.13 3.91
N TYR A 108 -11.52 -9.02 3.18
CA TYR A 108 -11.03 -9.05 1.81
C TYR A 108 -9.51 -8.93 1.82
N TRP A 109 -8.87 -9.85 1.10
CA TRP A 109 -7.43 -9.89 0.91
C TRP A 109 -7.09 -9.82 -0.58
N GLY A 110 -5.85 -9.45 -0.89
CA GLY A 110 -5.30 -9.37 -2.23
C GLY A 110 -5.44 -8.00 -2.89
N ASN A 111 -5.56 -6.90 -2.14
CA ASN A 111 -5.50 -5.55 -2.71
C ASN A 111 -4.97 -4.53 -1.70
N THR A 112 -5.86 -3.99 -0.85
CA THR A 112 -5.57 -2.80 -0.03
C THR A 112 -4.42 -3.03 0.94
N GLU A 113 -4.37 -4.20 1.55
CA GLU A 113 -3.32 -4.61 2.48
C GLU A 113 -1.97 -4.80 1.78
N MET A 114 -1.93 -5.41 0.59
CA MET A 114 -0.73 -5.51 -0.23
C MET A 114 -0.22 -4.14 -0.69
N CYS A 115 -1.12 -3.28 -1.20
CA CYS A 115 -0.80 -1.91 -1.62
C CYS A 115 -0.24 -1.08 -0.45
N GLY A 116 -0.84 -1.19 0.73
CA GLY A 116 -0.36 -0.50 1.95
C GLY A 116 1.02 -0.99 2.39
N ALA A 117 1.25 -2.31 2.37
CA ALA A 117 2.55 -2.89 2.69
C ALA A 117 3.65 -2.47 1.71
N LEU A 118 3.36 -2.45 0.40
CA LEU A 118 4.26 -1.95 -0.64
C LEU A 118 4.60 -0.49 -0.44
N THR A 119 3.58 0.37 -0.33
CA THR A 119 3.74 1.83 -0.20
C THR A 119 4.59 2.22 1.00
N ASN A 120 4.47 1.48 2.11
CA ASN A 120 5.20 1.75 3.35
C ASN A 120 6.48 0.90 3.52
N GLY A 121 6.87 0.13 2.51
CA GLY A 121 8.17 -0.56 2.50
C GLY A 121 8.23 -1.82 3.37
N HIS A 122 7.10 -2.45 3.69
CA HIS A 122 7.05 -3.62 4.59
C HIS A 122 7.31 -4.93 3.86
N VAL A 123 8.57 -5.14 3.44
CA VAL A 123 9.03 -6.30 2.64
C VAL A 123 8.54 -7.66 3.17
N LYS A 124 8.69 -7.92 4.48
CA LYS A 124 8.26 -9.20 5.08
C LYS A 124 6.75 -9.45 4.94
N VAL A 125 5.95 -8.40 5.06
CA VAL A 125 4.50 -8.49 4.89
C VAL A 125 4.16 -8.73 3.42
N VAL A 126 4.82 -8.02 2.50
CA VAL A 126 4.68 -8.20 1.05
C VAL A 126 4.97 -9.64 0.61
N GLU A 127 6.08 -10.23 1.08
CA GLU A 127 6.45 -11.62 0.79
C GLU A 127 5.42 -12.62 1.31
N TRP A 128 4.92 -12.38 2.53
CA TRP A 128 3.92 -13.23 3.15
C TRP A 128 2.56 -13.11 2.46
N LEU A 129 2.11 -11.90 2.13
CA LEU A 129 0.88 -11.67 1.39
C LEU A 129 0.94 -12.28 -0.01
N ARG A 130 2.07 -12.16 -0.71
CA ARG A 130 2.26 -12.81 -2.03
C ARG A 130 2.04 -14.32 -1.97
N THR A 131 2.40 -14.97 -0.86
CA THR A 131 2.35 -16.44 -0.72
C THR A 131 1.04 -16.96 -0.14
N HIS A 132 0.36 -16.18 0.70
CA HIS A 132 -0.85 -16.61 1.42
C HIS A 132 -2.13 -15.98 0.88
N ALA A 133 -2.03 -14.77 0.32
CA ALA A 133 -3.15 -13.92 -0.06
C ALA A 133 -2.85 -13.13 -1.34
N ALA A 134 -2.39 -13.82 -2.38
CA ALA A 134 -2.02 -13.21 -3.64
C ALA A 134 -3.19 -12.36 -4.21
N PRO A 135 -2.89 -11.20 -4.83
CA PRO A 135 -3.89 -10.32 -5.38
C PRO A 135 -4.78 -10.99 -6.43
N ARG A 136 -6.05 -10.59 -6.45
CA ARG A 136 -7.01 -11.03 -7.47
C ARG A 136 -6.74 -10.30 -8.79
N ALA A 137 -7.11 -10.94 -9.90
CA ALA A 137 -6.84 -10.41 -11.25
C ALA A 137 -7.37 -8.97 -11.44
N GLU A 138 -8.56 -8.69 -10.91
CA GLU A 138 -9.18 -7.36 -10.96
C GLU A 138 -8.46 -6.28 -10.14
N CYS A 139 -7.60 -6.67 -9.19
CA CYS A 139 -6.87 -5.77 -8.30
C CYS A 139 -5.37 -5.69 -8.61
N MET A 140 -4.86 -6.53 -9.52
CA MET A 140 -3.42 -6.62 -9.80
C MET A 140 -2.86 -5.33 -10.43
N THR A 141 -3.69 -4.52 -11.11
CA THR A 141 -3.24 -3.26 -11.70
C THR A 141 -2.93 -2.23 -10.61
N GLU A 142 -3.76 -2.14 -9.57
CA GLU A 142 -3.48 -1.27 -8.42
C GLU A 142 -2.23 -1.72 -7.65
N VAL A 143 -2.05 -3.04 -7.49
CA VAL A 143 -0.85 -3.60 -6.85
C VAL A 143 0.41 -3.34 -7.69
N MET A 144 0.31 -3.44 -9.02
CA MET A 144 1.40 -3.08 -9.95
C MET A 144 1.80 -1.62 -9.80
N ASP A 145 0.82 -0.71 -9.77
CA ASP A 145 1.05 0.72 -9.60
C ASP A 145 1.70 1.03 -8.24
N ALA A 146 1.22 0.40 -7.16
CA ALA A 146 1.80 0.54 -5.83
C ALA A 146 3.23 0.01 -5.76
N ALA A 147 3.49 -1.18 -6.33
CA ALA A 147 4.82 -1.78 -6.37
C ALA A 147 5.81 -0.91 -7.16
N ALA A 148 5.38 -0.39 -8.32
CA ALA A 148 6.19 0.48 -9.16
C ALA A 148 6.49 1.82 -8.47
N GLY A 149 5.49 2.43 -7.85
CA GLY A 149 5.66 3.65 -7.07
C GLY A 149 6.53 3.47 -5.82
N ALA A 150 6.55 2.28 -5.23
CA ALA A 150 7.36 1.96 -4.06
C ALA A 150 8.77 1.42 -4.42
N GLY A 151 9.04 1.14 -5.70
CA GLY A 151 10.35 0.63 -6.16
C GLY A 151 10.55 -0.87 -5.94
N PHE A 152 9.48 -1.63 -5.69
CA PHE A 152 9.52 -3.09 -5.51
C PHE A 152 9.61 -3.78 -6.87
N LEU A 153 10.79 -3.71 -7.49
CA LEU A 153 11.02 -4.24 -8.82
C LEU A 153 10.75 -5.74 -8.91
N ASP A 154 11.03 -6.50 -7.85
CA ASP A 154 10.73 -7.94 -7.75
C ASP A 154 9.23 -8.24 -7.87
N ILE A 155 8.38 -7.42 -7.26
CA ILE A 155 6.91 -7.53 -7.34
C ILE A 155 6.41 -7.06 -8.71
N VAL A 156 6.99 -5.98 -9.27
CA VAL A 156 6.69 -5.51 -10.63
C VAL A 156 7.00 -6.61 -11.65
N THR A 157 8.18 -7.23 -11.57
CA THR A 157 8.58 -8.33 -12.45
C THR A 157 7.67 -9.53 -12.29
N TRP A 158 7.33 -9.89 -11.04
CA TRP A 158 6.43 -11.00 -10.75
C TRP A 158 5.03 -10.79 -11.38
N LEU A 159 4.43 -9.60 -11.21
CA LEU A 159 3.13 -9.28 -11.80
C LEU A 159 3.17 -9.23 -13.33
N TYR A 160 4.25 -8.71 -13.92
CA TYR A 160 4.39 -8.62 -15.37
C TYR A 160 4.63 -10.01 -16.00
N ASP A 161 5.56 -10.79 -15.45
CA ASP A 161 5.98 -12.06 -16.05
C ASP A 161 4.97 -13.18 -15.81
N GLU A 162 4.46 -13.34 -14.60
CA GLU A 162 3.56 -14.44 -14.24
C GLU A 162 2.09 -14.12 -14.52
N HIS A 163 1.69 -12.86 -14.36
CA HIS A 163 0.29 -12.45 -14.45
C HIS A 163 -0.05 -11.57 -15.66
N LYS A 164 0.94 -11.20 -16.47
CA LYS A 164 0.77 -10.38 -17.70
C LYS A 164 0.05 -9.06 -17.43
N VAL A 165 0.26 -8.49 -16.25
CA VAL A 165 -0.33 -7.22 -15.83
C VAL A 165 0.34 -6.08 -16.60
N SER A 166 -0.46 -5.13 -17.09
CA SER A 166 0.06 -3.99 -17.85
C SER A 166 0.88 -3.05 -16.96
N VAL A 167 2.07 -2.66 -17.44
CA VAL A 167 2.96 -1.68 -16.79
C VAL A 167 2.71 -0.23 -17.26
N ARG A 168 1.63 0.00 -18.03
CA ARG A 168 1.37 1.30 -18.67
C ARG A 168 1.15 2.43 -17.67
N SER A 169 0.35 2.20 -16.62
CA SER A 169 0.13 3.15 -15.52
C SER A 169 1.30 3.17 -14.53
N ALA A 170 2.00 2.05 -14.40
CA ALA A 170 3.09 1.84 -13.45
C ALA A 170 4.26 2.81 -13.65
N LEU A 171 4.59 3.15 -14.91
CA LEU A 171 5.69 4.08 -15.23
C LEU A 171 5.47 5.46 -14.58
N ALA A 172 4.25 5.99 -14.62
CA ALA A 172 3.96 7.31 -14.06
C ALA A 172 4.16 7.33 -12.54
N ASN A 173 3.75 6.26 -11.85
CA ASN A 173 3.93 6.10 -10.41
C ASN A 173 5.41 5.97 -10.03
N ALA A 174 6.16 5.12 -10.75
CA ALA A 174 7.60 4.96 -10.54
C ALA A 174 8.37 6.27 -10.75
N MET A 175 8.08 7.00 -11.84
CA MET A 175 8.73 8.29 -12.15
C MET A 175 8.40 9.36 -11.10
N SER A 176 7.13 9.46 -10.67
CA SER A 176 6.68 10.46 -9.68
C SER A 176 7.35 10.25 -8.32
N ASN A 177 7.59 8.98 -7.96
CA ASN A 177 8.25 8.60 -6.71
C ASN A 177 9.76 8.37 -6.87
N ARG A 178 10.36 8.78 -8.00
CA ARG A 178 11.81 8.74 -8.25
C ARG A 178 12.40 7.32 -8.21
N GLN A 179 11.58 6.32 -8.53
CA GLN A 179 11.99 4.92 -8.65
C GLN A 179 12.61 4.69 -10.03
N TRP A 180 13.83 5.19 -10.22
CA TRP A 180 14.50 5.23 -11.52
C TRP A 180 14.88 3.86 -12.06
N GLU A 181 15.29 2.94 -11.20
CA GLU A 181 15.60 1.56 -11.58
C GLU A 181 14.34 0.85 -12.10
N THR A 182 13.23 0.96 -11.39
CA THR A 182 11.94 0.41 -11.82
C THR A 182 11.44 1.08 -13.09
N SER A 183 11.61 2.39 -13.21
CA SER A 183 11.24 3.15 -14.42
C SER A 183 12.06 2.71 -15.63
N GLN A 184 13.37 2.47 -15.45
CA GLN A 184 14.23 1.92 -16.50
C GLN A 184 13.73 0.55 -16.94
N TRP A 185 13.48 -0.34 -15.99
CA TRP A 185 13.00 -1.69 -16.29
C TRP A 185 11.66 -1.65 -17.05
N ILE A 186 10.72 -0.80 -16.64
CA ILE A 186 9.43 -0.63 -17.32
C ILE A 186 9.61 -0.10 -18.75
N LEU A 187 10.57 0.79 -19.01
CA LEU A 187 10.85 1.28 -20.37
C LEU A 187 11.53 0.23 -21.26
N GLU A 188 12.31 -0.68 -20.67
CA GLU A 188 12.97 -1.78 -21.38
C GLU A 188 12.00 -2.90 -21.76
N HIS A 189 11.05 -3.23 -20.88
CA HIS A 189 10.18 -4.41 -21.00
C HIS A 189 8.72 -4.07 -21.34
N GLY A 190 8.27 -2.87 -20.98
CA GLY A 190 6.93 -2.40 -21.33
C GLY A 190 6.84 -2.14 -22.82
N GLU A 191 5.80 -2.68 -23.47
CA GLU A 191 5.41 -2.30 -24.84
C GLU A 191 4.77 -0.90 -24.86
N LEU A 192 5.50 0.10 -24.35
CA LEU A 192 5.06 1.47 -24.28
C LEU A 192 5.35 2.16 -25.62
N LEU A 193 4.35 2.85 -26.16
CA LEU A 193 4.55 3.76 -27.28
C LEU A 193 5.46 4.90 -26.83
N MET A 194 6.75 4.80 -27.20
CA MET A 194 7.87 5.73 -26.94
C MET A 194 7.48 6.98 -26.12
N PRO A 195 7.43 6.89 -24.78
CA PRO A 195 7.07 8.03 -23.96
C PRO A 195 8.20 9.07 -24.04
N TRP A 196 7.84 10.33 -24.27
CA TRP A 196 8.80 11.42 -24.14
C TRP A 196 9.00 11.73 -22.65
N ILE A 197 10.25 11.67 -22.18
CA ILE A 197 10.61 11.86 -20.76
C ILE A 197 11.45 13.13 -20.61
N ASN A 198 11.06 14.03 -19.71
CA ASN A 198 11.89 15.18 -19.35
C ASN A 198 13.06 14.74 -18.44
N TRP A 199 14.29 15.05 -18.84
CA TRP A 199 15.50 14.69 -18.10
C TRP A 199 15.76 15.56 -16.86
N ASP A 200 15.06 16.69 -16.70
CA ASP A 200 15.30 17.65 -15.61
C ASP A 200 15.15 17.00 -14.22
N GLN A 201 14.10 16.20 -14.01
CA GLN A 201 13.85 15.55 -12.72
C GLN A 201 14.87 14.44 -12.41
N PRO A 202 15.13 13.46 -13.30
CA PRO A 202 16.22 12.51 -13.12
C PRO A 202 17.59 13.15 -12.88
N ALA A 203 17.89 14.25 -13.57
CA ALA A 203 19.14 14.99 -13.38
C ALA A 203 19.24 15.62 -11.99
N LYS A 204 18.15 16.24 -11.52
CA LYS A 204 18.07 16.80 -10.17
C LYS A 204 18.25 15.74 -9.09
N ASP A 205 17.70 14.55 -9.30
CA ASP A 205 17.81 13.43 -8.36
C ASP A 205 19.12 12.63 -8.51
N GLY A 206 20.01 13.03 -9.43
CA GLY A 206 21.32 12.38 -9.61
C GLY A 206 21.25 11.00 -10.26
N ALA A 207 20.18 10.68 -10.98
CA ALA A 207 19.91 9.38 -11.59
C ALA A 207 20.76 9.14 -12.85
N LEU A 208 22.08 9.09 -12.71
CA LEU A 208 23.02 9.05 -13.82
C LEU A 208 22.88 7.79 -14.69
N SER A 209 22.64 6.63 -14.08
CA SER A 209 22.39 5.38 -14.82
C SER A 209 21.17 5.51 -15.73
N PHE A 210 20.07 6.01 -15.16
CA PHE A 210 18.83 6.22 -15.89
C PHE A 210 18.98 7.27 -17.01
N LEU A 211 19.66 8.39 -16.76
CA LEU A 211 19.95 9.38 -17.79
C LEU A 211 20.79 8.82 -18.95
N LYS A 212 21.82 8.01 -18.65
CA LYS A 212 22.60 7.31 -19.68
C LYS A 212 21.73 6.37 -20.50
N PHE A 213 20.81 5.66 -19.84
CA PHE A 213 19.84 4.80 -20.51
C PHE A 213 18.92 5.61 -21.45
N LEU A 214 18.32 6.71 -20.96
CA LEU A 214 17.46 7.58 -21.76
C LEU A 214 18.20 8.15 -22.98
N TYR A 215 19.43 8.62 -22.79
CA TYR A 215 20.29 9.12 -23.86
C TYR A 215 20.58 8.03 -24.91
N ALA A 216 20.96 6.83 -24.48
CA ALA A 216 21.29 5.72 -25.38
C ALA A 216 20.10 5.28 -26.25
N HIS A 217 18.87 5.39 -25.73
CA HIS A 217 17.65 4.99 -26.41
C HIS A 217 16.93 6.16 -27.10
N SER A 218 17.49 7.38 -27.04
CA SER A 218 16.85 8.60 -27.56
C SER A 218 15.45 8.84 -26.98
N ILE A 219 15.27 8.55 -25.69
CA ILE A 219 14.01 8.71 -24.96
C ILE A 219 14.04 10.06 -24.24
N GLY A 220 13.42 11.07 -24.83
CA GLY A 220 13.30 12.40 -24.22
C GLY A 220 14.51 13.31 -24.38
N SER A 221 14.51 14.43 -23.66
CA SER A 221 15.57 15.45 -23.67
C SER A 221 15.51 16.35 -22.42
N PRO A 222 16.55 17.16 -22.14
CA PRO A 222 16.48 18.23 -21.14
C PRO A 222 15.53 19.35 -21.57
N GLY A 223 14.87 20.00 -20.61
CA GLY A 223 14.04 21.20 -20.83
C GLY A 223 12.62 20.92 -21.34
N GLY A 224 11.63 21.22 -20.50
CA GLY A 224 10.22 21.28 -20.88
C GLY A 224 9.83 22.67 -21.41
N GLY A 225 10.20 23.00 -22.64
CA GLY A 225 9.90 24.32 -23.20
C GLY A 225 9.94 24.36 -24.72
N ILE A 226 8.75 24.22 -25.32
CA ILE A 226 8.33 24.77 -26.62
C ILE A 226 9.49 25.07 -27.59
N TRP A 227 10.17 24.08 -28.18
CA TRP A 227 10.88 24.18 -29.48
C TRP A 227 11.50 22.82 -29.77
N GLN A 228 10.77 21.87 -30.38
CA GLN A 228 11.39 20.81 -31.19
C GLN A 228 10.42 20.02 -32.08
N PHE A 229 9.58 20.73 -32.83
CA PHE A 229 9.17 20.22 -34.16
C PHE A 229 10.36 20.41 -35.12
N GLY A 230 11.42 19.61 -34.98
CA GLY A 230 12.64 19.85 -35.76
C GLY A 230 13.72 18.78 -35.78
N TYR A 231 13.52 17.59 -35.20
CA TYR A 231 14.50 16.50 -35.30
C TYR A 231 13.82 15.15 -35.56
N SER A 232 13.31 14.94 -36.78
CA SER A 232 12.81 13.65 -37.26
C SER A 232 13.70 12.96 -38.30
N GLU A 233 14.90 13.46 -38.63
CA GLU A 233 15.74 12.84 -39.68
C GLU A 233 17.00 12.08 -39.19
N VAL A 234 17.43 12.24 -37.94
CA VAL A 234 18.71 11.64 -37.50
C VAL A 234 18.52 10.24 -36.89
N ALA A 235 17.39 9.96 -36.23
CA ALA A 235 17.15 8.67 -35.59
C ALA A 235 16.83 7.53 -36.59
N VAL A 236 16.28 7.84 -37.77
CA VAL A 236 15.97 6.82 -38.80
C VAL A 236 17.23 6.30 -39.51
N ARG A 237 18.34 7.05 -39.51
CA ARG A 237 19.58 6.64 -40.19
C ARG A 237 20.47 5.69 -39.40
N ALA A 238 20.27 5.53 -38.09
CA ALA A 238 21.13 4.66 -37.27
C ALA A 238 20.77 3.16 -37.38
N ARG A 239 19.53 2.79 -37.73
CA ARG A 239 19.13 1.37 -37.86
C ARG A 239 19.35 0.74 -39.25
N HIS A 240 19.66 1.52 -40.28
CA HIS A 240 19.89 0.99 -41.64
C HIS A 240 21.36 0.67 -41.99
N ARG A 241 22.33 0.94 -41.10
CA ARG A 241 23.75 0.60 -41.36
C ARG A 241 24.29 -0.64 -40.63
N GLY A 242 23.48 -1.30 -39.79
CA GLY A 242 23.93 -2.45 -38.99
C GLY A 242 23.62 -3.85 -39.56
N LYS A 243 22.90 -3.97 -40.68
CA LYS A 243 22.55 -5.26 -41.31
C LYS A 243 23.03 -5.34 -42.75
N ARG A 244 24.34 -5.18 -42.99
CA ARG A 244 25.03 -5.71 -44.18
C ARG A 244 26.51 -5.91 -43.88
N ARG A 245 26.87 -7.09 -43.37
CA ARG A 245 27.91 -7.99 -43.88
C ARG A 245 27.97 -9.24 -43.02
#